data_AF-A0A4Q6FC96-F1
#
_entry.id   AF-A0A4Q6FC96-F1
#
_cell.length_a   1.000
_cell.length_b   1.000
_cell.length_c   1.000
_cell.angle_alpha   90.00
_cell.angle_beta   90.00
_cell.angle_gamma   90.00
#
_symmetry.space_group_name_H-M   'P 1'
#
loop_
_entity.id
_entity.type
_entity.pdbx_description
1 polymer ?
#
loop_
_entity_poly.entity_id
_entity_poly.type
_entity_poly.pdbx_seq_one_letter_code
_entity_poly.pdbx_strand_id
1 'polypeptide(L)' 'PMHLHGMWSDVLNEAGQFQVRRHTFQVQPAQRMSFAVTADALGRWAWHCHLLFHMDAGMFREVIVA' A
#
# COMPACT_ATOMS: atom_id res chain seq x y z
N PRO A 1 1.69 1.05 -9.72
CA PRO A 1 1.90 1.61 -8.37
C PRO A 1 0.72 1.33 -7.43
N MET A 2 0.99 0.82 -6.24
CA MET A 2 0.03 0.68 -5.14
C MET A 2 0.20 1.85 -4.17
N HIS A 3 -0.91 2.36 -3.65
CA HIS A 3 -0.96 3.50 -2.74
C HIS A 3 -1.89 3.21 -1.55
N LEU A 4 -1.42 3.54 -0.35
CA LEU A 4 -2.21 3.54 0.88
C LEU A 4 -2.31 4.96 1.40
N HIS A 5 -3.53 5.43 1.65
CA HIS A 5 -3.79 6.74 2.26
C HIS A 5 -3.59 6.67 3.78
N GLY A 6 -3.34 7.82 4.41
CA GLY A 6 -3.36 8.00 5.87
C GLY A 6 -2.16 7.43 6.64
N MET A 7 -1.46 6.44 6.10
CA MET A 7 -0.35 5.75 6.78
C MET A 7 0.84 5.58 5.84
N TRP A 8 1.99 5.26 6.42
CA TRP A 8 3.19 4.87 5.68
C TRP A 8 3.28 3.36 5.48
N SER A 9 3.85 2.93 4.36
CA SER A 9 4.23 1.53 4.11
C SER A 9 5.73 1.35 4.20
N ASP A 10 6.16 0.47 5.11
CA ASP A 10 7.54 0.04 5.26
C ASP A 10 7.78 -1.17 4.37
N VAL A 11 8.36 -0.95 3.20
CA VAL A 11 8.64 -2.01 2.23
C VAL A 11 9.77 -2.89 2.76
N LEU A 12 9.56 -4.20 2.69
CA LEU A 12 10.45 -5.21 3.24
C LEU A 12 11.20 -5.95 2.13
N ASN A 13 12.42 -6.39 2.43
CA ASN A 13 13.15 -7.33 1.59
C ASN A 13 12.61 -8.77 1.75
N GLU A 14 13.18 -9.72 1.01
CA GLU A 14 12.78 -11.13 1.06
C GLU A 14 12.99 -11.78 2.44
N ALA A 15 13.93 -11.26 3.23
CA ALA A 15 14.17 -11.68 4.61
C ALA A 15 13.25 -10.97 5.64
N GLY A 16 12.29 -10.14 5.18
CA GLY A 16 11.37 -9.40 6.04
C GLY A 16 11.99 -8.15 6.71
N GLN A 17 13.18 -7.72 6.30
CA GLN A 17 13.87 -6.56 6.86
C GLN A 17 13.46 -5.27 6.14
N PHE A 18 13.38 -4.17 6.88
CA PHE A 18 13.07 -2.84 6.35
C PHE A 18 14.05 -2.44 5.23
N GLN A 19 13.50 -1.97 4.10
CA GLN A 19 14.29 -1.37 3.02
C GLN A 19 14.02 0.12 2.89
N VAL A 20 12.75 0.53 2.80
CA VAL A 20 12.36 1.91 2.56
C VAL A 20 10.94 2.17 3.00
N ARG A 21 10.68 3.39 3.48
CA ARG A 21 9.35 3.89 3.83
C ARG A 21 8.77 4.71 2.67
N ARG A 22 7.56 4.36 2.21
CA ARG A 22 6.83 5.08 1.15
C ARG A 22 5.32 4.99 1.36
N HIS A 23 4.56 5.98 0.89
CA HIS A 23 3.09 5.88 0.80
C HIS A 23 2.61 5.31 -0.55
N THR A 24 3.49 5.29 -1.56
CA THR A 24 3.22 4.73 -2.90
C THR A 24 4.44 3.95 -3.37
N PHE A 25 4.26 2.72 -3.83
CA PHE A 25 5.34 1.85 -4.31
C PHE A 25 4.93 1.08 -5.56
N GLN A 26 5.91 0.65 -6.35
CA GLN A 26 5.65 -0.12 -7.57
C GLN A 26 5.57 -1.60 -7.25
N VAL A 27 4.65 -2.30 -7.89
CA VAL A 27 4.57 -3.77 -7.90
C VAL A 27 4.62 -4.18 -9.37
N GLN A 28 5.67 -4.89 -9.77
CA GLN A 28 5.85 -5.35 -11.14
C GLN A 28 4.93 -6.55 -11.44
N PRO A 29 4.65 -6.84 -12.72
CA PRO A 29 3.94 -8.05 -13.10
C PRO A 29 4.60 -9.30 -12.51
N ALA A 30 3.79 -10.22 -11.97
CA ALA A 30 4.22 -11.44 -11.29
C ALA A 30 5.16 -11.24 -10.07
N GLN A 31 5.37 -10.01 -9.61
CA GLN A 31 6.14 -9.73 -8.40
C GLN A 31 5.27 -9.91 -7.16
N ARG A 32 5.84 -10.53 -6.13
CA ARG A 32 5.32 -10.51 -4.76
C ARG A 32 6.16 -9.56 -3.93
N MET A 33 5.52 -8.71 -3.13
CA MET A 33 6.18 -7.81 -2.21
C MET A 33 5.50 -7.87 -0.84
N SER A 34 6.27 -7.61 0.20
CA SER A 34 5.79 -7.47 1.56
C SER A 34 6.04 -6.03 2.04
N PHE A 35 5.10 -5.49 2.81
CA PHE A 35 5.25 -4.22 3.49
C PHE A 35 4.57 -4.29 4.86
N ALA A 36 5.12 -3.58 5.83
CA ALA A 36 4.50 -3.38 7.13
C ALA A 36 3.83 -2.00 7.21
N VAL A 37 2.80 -1.89 8.04
CA VAL A 37 2.09 -0.64 8.30
C VAL A 37 1.91 -0.50 9.81
N THR A 38 2.29 0.65 10.35
CA THR A 38 1.84 1.06 11.69
C THR A 38 0.45 1.67 11.54
N ALA A 39 -0.58 1.01 12.08
CA ALA A 39 -1.97 1.45 11.98
C ALA A 39 -2.29 2.46 13.10
N ASP A 40 -1.70 3.66 13.02
CA ASP A 40 -1.82 4.73 14.03
C ASP A 40 -2.78 5.88 13.64
N ALA A 41 -3.27 5.88 12.40
CA ALA A 41 -4.22 6.88 11.91
C ALA A 41 -5.65 6.35 11.91
N LEU A 42 -6.44 6.64 12.96
CA LEU A 42 -7.86 6.29 13.03
C LEU A 42 -8.64 6.84 11.82
N GLY A 43 -9.52 6.02 11.23
CA GLY A 43 -10.35 6.43 10.11
C GLY A 43 -10.56 5.35 9.05
N ARG A 44 -11.03 5.80 7.88
CA ARG A 44 -11.29 4.98 6.69
C ARG A 44 -10.38 5.46 5.57
N TRP A 45 -9.51 4.57 5.09
CA TRP A 45 -8.43 4.93 4.17
C TRP A 45 -8.52 4.15 2.88
N ALA A 46 -8.31 4.83 1.76
CA ALA A 46 -8.25 4.18 0.47
C ALA A 46 -6.93 3.41 0.31
N TRP A 47 -7.03 2.20 -0.22
CA TRP A 47 -5.91 1.40 -0.69
C TRP A 47 -6.17 0.95 -2.12
N HIS A 48 -5.34 1.40 -3.06
CA HIS A 48 -5.65 1.22 -4.47
C HIS A 48 -4.42 1.32 -5.38
N CYS A 49 -4.61 0.91 -6.63
CA CYS A 49 -3.65 1.22 -7.67
C CYS A 49 -3.69 2.71 -8.01
N HIS A 50 -2.53 3.36 -8.09
CA HIS A 50 -2.39 4.79 -8.41
C HIS A 50 -2.34 5.08 -9.93
N LEU A 51 -2.76 4.10 -10.75
CA LEU A 51 -3.15 4.33 -12.13
C LEU A 51 -4.66 4.54 -12.13
N LEU A 52 -5.11 5.77 -12.44
CA LEU A 52 -6.52 6.16 -12.24
C LEU A 52 -7.51 5.23 -12.93
N PHE A 53 -7.20 4.77 -14.15
CA PHE A 53 -8.08 3.85 -14.87
C PHE A 53 -8.19 2.46 -14.21
N HIS A 54 -7.14 1.97 -13.52
CA HIS A 54 -7.24 0.75 -12.72
C HIS A 54 -8.04 0.97 -11.44
N MET A 55 -7.84 2.10 -10.78
CA MET A 55 -8.61 2.49 -9.60
C MET A 55 -10.10 2.55 -9.94
N ASP A 56 -10.46 3.26 -11.02
CA ASP A 56 -11.82 3.44 -11.51
C ASP A 56 -12.47 2.11 -11.93
N ALA A 57 -11.68 1.21 -12.55
CA ALA A 57 -12.13 -0.15 -12.89
C ALA A 57 -12.24 -1.11 -11.68
N GLY A 58 -12.02 -0.63 -10.44
CA GLY A 58 -12.29 -1.40 -9.21
C GLY A 58 -11.07 -1.97 -8.50
N MET A 59 -9.84 -1.63 -8.91
CA MET A 59 -8.62 -1.97 -8.16
C MET A 59 -8.45 -1.05 -6.94
N PHE A 60 -9.45 -1.08 -6.06
CA PHE A 60 -9.67 -0.20 -4.93
C PHE A 60 -10.25 -0.98 -3.73
N ARG A 61 -9.80 -0.65 -2.53
CA ARG A 61 -10.35 -1.12 -1.26
C ARG A 61 -10.33 -0.01 -0.21
N GLU A 62 -11.13 -0.21 0.82
CA GLU A 62 -11.08 0.56 2.05
C GLU A 62 -10.34 -0.22 3.13
N VAL A 63 -9.52 0.48 3.91
CA VAL A 63 -8.86 0.01 5.12
C VAL A 63 -9.42 0.81 6.29
N ILE A 64 -9.93 0.11 7.32
CA ILE A 64 -10.48 0.73 8.52
C ILE A 64 -9.47 0.58 9.66
N VAL A 65 -9.12 1.69 10.29
CA VAL A 65 -8.33 1.74 11.52
C VAL A 65 -9.26 2.26 12.61
N ALA A 66 -9.56 1.41 13.58
CA ALA A 66 -10.54 1.64 14.65
C ALA A 66 -10.02 1.08 15.98
#